data_AF-A0A0S8DC45-F1
#
_entry.id   AF-A0A0S8DC45-F1
#
_cell.length_a   1.000
_cell.length_b   1.000
_cell.length_c   1.000
_cell.angle_alpha   90.00
_cell.angle_beta   90.00
_cell.angle_gamma   90.00
#
_symmetry.space_group_name_H-M   'P 1'
#
loop_
_entity.id
_entity.type
_entity.pdbx_description
1 polymer ?
#
loop_
_entity_poly.entity_id
_entity_poly.type
_entity_poly.pdbx_seq_one_letter_code
_entity_poly.pdbx_strand_id
1 'polypeptide(L)'
;MNIIQELFGKSPFGPLVEHTKKVHECVEMIRPLMEALVNENYDEIRRLQDQVSRLEYEADTIKHNVREHLPRRYFMPVERVDLERIISSQDNIADKAEDFAVILTLR
;
A
#
# COMPACT_ATOMS: atom_id res chain seq x y z
N MET A 1 -24.53 -19.86 12.83
CA MET A 1 -23.62 -19.32 11.80
C MET A 1 -24.20 -19.74 10.46
N ASN A 2 -24.53 -18.79 9.57
CA ASN A 2 -25.31 -19.07 8.35
C ASN A 2 -24.42 -19.66 7.25
N ILE A 3 -24.78 -20.83 6.73
CA ILE A 3 -24.12 -21.56 5.61
C ILE A 3 -23.87 -20.64 4.39
N ILE A 4 -24.76 -19.68 4.16
CA ILE A 4 -24.64 -18.68 3.08
C ILE A 4 -23.41 -17.79 3.26
N GLN A 5 -23.07 -17.37 4.48
CA GLN A 5 -21.87 -16.55 4.75
C GLN A 5 -20.56 -17.33 4.61
N GLU A 6 -20.59 -18.65 4.76
CA GLU A 6 -19.43 -19.52 4.46
C GLU A 6 -19.29 -19.76 2.96
N LEU A 7 -20.39 -19.75 2.21
CA LEU A 7 -20.41 -19.94 0.76
C LEU A 7 -19.93 -18.69 -0.02
N PHE A 8 -20.33 -17.51 0.45
CA PHE A 8 -19.89 -16.22 -0.08
C PHE A 8 -18.85 -15.64 0.89
N GLY A 9 -17.57 -15.91 0.66
CA GLY A 9 -16.48 -15.41 1.49
C GLY A 9 -16.52 -13.87 1.69
N LYS A 10 -15.72 -13.35 2.62
CA LYS A 10 -15.67 -11.90 2.89
C LYS A 10 -15.34 -11.13 1.61
N SER A 11 -16.00 -9.99 1.41
CA SER A 11 -15.76 -9.10 0.27
C SER A 11 -14.30 -8.67 0.20
N PRO A 12 -13.62 -8.84 -0.96
CA PRO A 12 -12.22 -8.46 -1.12
C PRO A 12 -12.02 -6.94 -1.24
N PHE A 13 -13.10 -6.17 -1.44
CA PHE A 13 -13.01 -4.73 -1.66
C PHE A 13 -12.70 -3.92 -0.41
N GLY A 14 -13.18 -4.34 0.76
CA GLY A 14 -12.88 -3.66 2.02
C GLY A 14 -11.37 -3.59 2.29
N PRO A 15 -10.67 -4.74 2.30
CA PRO A 15 -9.21 -4.78 2.43
C PRO A 15 -8.46 -4.00 1.34
N LEU A 16 -8.94 -4.01 0.08
CA LEU A 16 -8.35 -3.21 -1.00
C LEU A 16 -8.47 -1.70 -0.76
N VAL A 17 -9.59 -1.24 -0.20
CA VAL A 17 -9.76 0.17 0.18
C VAL A 17 -8.81 0.53 1.32
N GLU A 18 -8.66 -0.33 2.33
CA GLU A 18 -7.69 -0.12 3.41
C GLU A 18 -6.25 -0.05 2.88
N HIS A 19 -5.88 -0.94 1.95
CA HIS A 19 -4.59 -0.86 1.26
C HIS A 19 -4.41 0.48 0.53
N THR A 20 -5.43 0.91 -0.22
CA THR A 20 -5.41 2.19 -0.95
C THR A 20 -5.21 3.39 -0.03
N LYS A 21 -5.85 3.41 1.14
CA LYS A 21 -5.65 4.48 2.13
C LYS A 21 -4.21 4.53 2.62
N LYS A 22 -3.62 3.36 2.91
CA LYS A 22 -2.24 3.29 3.36
C LYS A 22 -1.24 3.73 2.27
N VAL A 23 -1.46 3.30 1.02
CA VAL A 23 -0.70 3.78 -0.14
C VAL A 23 -0.81 5.31 -0.29
N HIS A 24 -2.00 5.87 -0.05
CA HIS A 24 -2.18 7.32 -0.09
C HIS A 24 -1.35 8.05 0.97
N GLU A 25 -1.25 7.51 2.19
CA GLU A 25 -0.38 8.05 3.23
C GLU A 25 1.10 8.10 2.77
N CYS A 26 1.59 7.08 2.04
CA CYS A 26 2.93 7.11 1.44
C CYS A 26 3.07 8.26 0.43
N VAL A 27 2.07 8.47 -0.43
CA VAL A 27 2.07 9.55 -1.44
C VAL A 27 2.03 10.93 -0.79
N GLU A 28 1.30 11.10 0.32
CA GLU A 28 1.25 12.37 1.04
C GLU A 28 2.61 12.80 1.59
N MET A 29 3.54 11.86 1.82
CA MET A 29 4.90 12.15 2.26
C MET A 29 5.79 12.80 1.18
N ILE A 30 5.38 12.77 -0.10
CA ILE A 30 6.14 13.42 -1.18
C ILE A 30 6.27 14.93 -0.93
N ARG A 31 5.20 15.58 -0.45
CA ARG A 31 5.21 17.02 -0.16
C ARG A 31 6.23 17.40 0.92
N PRO A 32 6.20 16.84 2.14
CA PRO A 32 7.17 17.19 3.16
C PRO A 32 8.60 16.81 2.77
N LEU A 33 8.81 15.72 2.02
CA LEU A 33 10.14 15.37 1.48
C LEU A 33 10.67 16.46 0.54
N MET A 34 9.83 16.95 -0.38
CA MET A 34 10.19 18.05 -1.29
C MET A 34 10.47 19.35 -0.53
N GLU A 35 9.68 19.66 0.49
CA GLU A 35 9.90 20.83 1.34
C GLU A 35 11.22 20.74 2.12
N ALA A 36 11.55 19.58 2.68
CA ALA A 36 12.82 19.34 3.35
C ALA A 36 14.00 19.47 2.37
N LEU A 37 13.86 18.98 1.13
CA LEU A 37 14.85 19.12 0.07
C LEU A 37 15.11 20.58 -0.31
N VAL A 38 14.05 21.37 -0.54
CA VAL A 38 14.18 22.80 -0.89
C VAL A 38 14.88 23.60 0.20
N ASN A 39 14.69 23.22 1.46
CA ASN A 39 15.36 23.84 2.61
C ASN A 39 16.74 23.23 2.93
N GLU A 40 17.24 22.30 2.11
CA GLU A 40 18.49 21.56 2.34
C GLU A 40 18.56 20.89 3.72
N ASN A 41 17.42 20.55 4.31
CA ASN A 41 17.32 19.95 5.64
C ASN A 41 17.45 18.43 5.57
N TYR A 42 18.68 17.95 5.41
CA TYR A 42 18.98 16.52 5.24
C TYR A 42 18.67 15.66 6.47
N ASP A 43 18.68 16.23 7.67
CA ASP A 43 18.27 15.50 8.88
C ASP A 43 16.76 15.21 8.84
N GLU A 44 15.97 16.18 8.39
CA GLU A 44 14.53 15.99 8.21
C GLU A 44 14.22 15.03 7.06
N ILE A 45 14.97 15.06 5.95
CA ILE A 45 14.82 14.07 4.87
C ILE A 45 15.02 12.64 5.41
N ARG A 46 16.05 12.40 6.24
CA ARG A 46 16.26 11.09 6.87
C ARG A 46 15.08 10.68 7.75
N ARG A 47 14.60 11.59 8.60
CA ARG A 47 13.43 11.33 9.48
C ARG A 47 12.17 11.02 8.67
N LEU A 48 11.94 11.73 7.57
CA LEU A 48 10.78 11.53 6.70
C LEU A 48 10.92 10.23 5.88
N GLN A 49 12.12 9.85 5.45
CA GLN A 49 12.36 8.58 4.77
C GLN A 49 12.06 7.39 5.69
N ASP A 50 12.51 7.41 6.95
CA ASP A 50 12.15 6.38 7.94
C ASP A 50 10.61 6.26 8.10
N GLN A 51 9.92 7.40 8.08
CA GLN A 51 8.46 7.44 8.15
C GLN A 51 7.79 6.84 6.91
N VAL A 52 8.29 7.14 5.71
CA VAL A 52 7.79 6.57 4.44
C VAL A 52 7.98 5.06 4.41
N SER A 53 9.17 4.57 4.75
CA SER A 53 9.46 3.12 4.79
C SER A 53 8.57 2.39 5.78
N ARG A 54 8.22 3.01 6.92
CA ARG A 54 7.24 2.43 7.84
C ARG A 54 5.84 2.35 7.22
N LEU A 55 5.39 3.39 6.52
CA LEU A 55 4.07 3.41 5.88
C LEU A 55 3.99 2.38 4.74
N GLU A 56 5.05 2.24 3.95
CA GLU A 56 5.18 1.20 2.93
C GLU A 56 5.08 -0.19 3.56
N TYR A 57 5.81 -0.45 4.64
CA TYR A 57 5.75 -1.75 5.33
C TYR A 57 4.33 -2.07 5.86
N GLU A 58 3.62 -1.07 6.36
CA GLU A 58 2.21 -1.20 6.76
C GLU A 58 1.31 -1.51 5.54
N ALA A 59 1.57 -0.91 4.37
CA ALA A 59 0.86 -1.20 3.12
C ALA A 59 1.13 -2.63 2.64
N ASP A 60 2.40 -3.07 2.59
CA ASP A 60 2.80 -4.42 2.20
C ASP A 60 2.15 -5.48 3.11
N THR A 61 2.08 -5.21 4.41
CA THR A 61 1.37 -6.07 5.37
C THR A 61 -0.11 -6.21 5.02
N ILE A 62 -0.80 -5.12 4.66
CA ILE A 62 -2.19 -5.18 4.22
C ILE A 62 -2.30 -5.96 2.90
N LYS A 63 -1.41 -5.71 1.93
CA LYS A 63 -1.34 -6.45 0.65
C LYS A 63 -1.22 -7.95 0.87
N HIS A 64 -0.31 -8.36 1.76
CA HIS A 64 -0.11 -9.76 2.11
C HIS A 64 -1.40 -10.38 2.67
N ASN A 65 -2.01 -9.72 3.65
CA ASN A 65 -3.27 -10.15 4.24
C ASN A 65 -4.39 -10.28 3.19
N VAL A 66 -4.51 -9.34 2.24
CA VAL A 66 -5.49 -9.44 1.15
C VAL A 66 -5.23 -10.70 0.31
N ARG A 67 -3.97 -10.94 -0.09
CA ARG A 67 -3.60 -12.09 -0.92
C ARG A 67 -3.84 -13.43 -0.23
N GLU A 68 -3.55 -13.53 1.06
CA GLU A 68 -3.78 -14.76 1.85
C GLU A 68 -5.26 -15.11 1.96
N HIS A 69 -6.13 -14.11 2.11
CA HIS A 69 -7.56 -14.31 2.32
C HIS A 69 -8.38 -14.35 1.02
N LEU A 70 -7.75 -14.20 -0.15
CA LEU A 70 -8.43 -14.29 -1.45
C LEU A 70 -8.84 -15.75 -1.76
N PRO A 71 -10.14 -16.04 -1.95
CA PRO A 71 -10.63 -17.37 -2.33
C PRO A 71 -10.02 -17.87 -3.65
N ARG A 72 -9.89 -19.19 -3.80
CA ARG A 72 -9.20 -19.79 -4.96
C ARG A 72 -10.02 -19.96 -6.23
N ARG A 73 -11.37 -19.88 -6.22
CA ARG A 73 -12.23 -19.75 -7.43
C ARG A 73 -13.74 -19.88 -7.21
N TYR A 74 -14.17 -20.64 -6.19
CA TYR A 74 -15.60 -20.89 -6.00
C TYR A 74 -16.30 -19.65 -5.40
N PHE A 75 -17.16 -19.00 -6.20
CA PHE A 75 -18.12 -17.95 -5.81
C PHE A 75 -17.59 -16.53 -5.51
N MET A 76 -16.60 -16.01 -6.26
CA MET A 76 -16.32 -14.56 -6.25
C MET A 76 -17.09 -13.83 -7.37
N PRO A 77 -17.61 -12.60 -7.12
CA PRO A 77 -18.28 -11.79 -8.13
C PRO A 77 -17.31 -11.17 -9.15
N VAL A 78 -16.00 -11.33 -8.95
CA VAL A 78 -14.92 -10.75 -9.76
C VAL A 78 -13.78 -11.75 -9.93
N GLU A 79 -13.02 -11.58 -11.02
CA GLU A 79 -11.85 -12.40 -11.32
C GLU A 79 -10.69 -12.09 -10.37
N ARG A 80 -10.08 -13.14 -9.82
CA ARG A 80 -8.91 -13.03 -8.93
C ARG A 80 -7.75 -12.27 -9.59
N VAL A 81 -7.53 -12.52 -10.88
CA VAL A 81 -6.46 -11.90 -11.67
C VAL A 81 -6.61 -10.38 -11.71
N ASP A 82 -7.85 -9.88 -11.81
CA ASP A 82 -8.09 -8.44 -11.84
C ASP A 82 -7.84 -7.80 -10.47
N LEU A 83 -8.20 -8.49 -9.38
CA LEU A 83 -7.87 -8.04 -8.03
C LEU A 83 -6.35 -8.03 -7.78
N GLU A 84 -5.64 -9.05 -8.26
CA GLU A 84 -4.17 -9.11 -8.19
C GLU A 84 -3.50 -8.00 -9.00
N ARG A 85 -4.06 -7.62 -10.16
CA ARG A 85 -3.60 -6.47 -10.95
C ARG A 85 -3.81 -5.14 -10.23
N ILE A 86 -4.98 -4.95 -9.64
CA ILE A 86 -5.30 -3.72 -8.89
C ILE A 86 -4.37 -3.58 -7.70
N ILE A 87 -4.23 -4.61 -6.88
CA ILE A 87 -3.40 -4.54 -5.68
C ILE A 87 -1.93 -4.31 -6.01
N SER A 88 -1.42 -4.96 -7.08
CA SER A 88 -0.06 -4.73 -7.56
C SER A 88 0.13 -3.31 -8.09
N SER A 89 -0.88 -2.73 -8.72
CA SER A 89 -0.81 -1.35 -9.22
C SER A 89 -0.78 -0.34 -8.07
N GLN A 90 -1.53 -0.60 -6.99
CA GLN A 90 -1.51 0.21 -5.77
C GLN A 90 -0.17 0.13 -5.05
N ASP A 91 0.36 -1.09 -4.92
CA ASP A 91 1.66 -1.38 -4.30
C ASP A 91 2.79 -0.59 -4.98
N ASN A 92 2.86 -0.69 -6.31
CA ASN A 92 3.83 0.07 -7.11
C ASN A 92 3.78 1.59 -6.88
N ILE A 93 2.65 2.16 -6.45
CA ILE A 93 2.56 3.60 -6.13
C ILE A 93 3.27 3.90 -4.81
N ALA A 94 3.07 3.06 -3.78
CA ALA A 94 3.76 3.20 -2.50
C ALA A 94 5.28 3.01 -2.68
N ASP A 95 5.69 1.98 -3.42
CA ASP A 95 7.10 1.72 -3.75
C ASP A 95 7.75 2.94 -4.40
N LYS A 96 7.05 3.62 -5.32
CA LYS A 96 7.60 4.82 -5.98
C LYS A 96 7.73 6.01 -5.04
N ALA A 97 6.87 6.13 -4.04
CA ALA A 97 7.00 7.14 -3.00
C ALA A 97 8.20 6.85 -2.08
N GLU A 98 8.42 5.58 -1.74
CA GLU A 98 9.60 5.15 -0.96
C GLU A 98 10.89 5.32 -1.76
N ASP A 99 10.95 4.85 -3.00
CA ASP A 99 12.08 5.01 -3.92
C ASP A 99 12.49 6.49 -4.00
N PHE A 100 11.51 7.38 -4.13
CA PHE A 100 11.74 8.82 -4.14
C PHE A 100 12.41 9.29 -2.84
N ALA A 101 11.91 8.87 -1.67
CA ALA A 101 12.51 9.19 -0.38
C ALA A 101 13.95 8.68 -0.27
N VAL A 102 14.22 7.45 -0.70
CA VAL A 102 15.56 6.85 -0.71
C VAL A 102 16.51 7.64 -1.60
N ILE A 103 16.09 8.02 -2.82
CA ILE A 103 16.91 8.81 -3.74
C ILE A 103 17.39 10.11 -3.11
N LEU A 104 16.53 10.79 -2.32
CA LEU A 104 16.91 12.04 -1.66
C LEU A 104 18.00 11.87 -0.58
N THR A 105 18.24 10.64 -0.12
CA THR A 105 19.30 10.33 0.85
C THR A 105 20.65 10.04 0.20
N LEU A 106 20.65 9.66 -1.09
CA LEU A 106 21.86 9.32 -1.83
C LEU A 106 22.64 10.60 -2.17
N ARG A 107 23.92 10.62 -1.82
CA ARG A 107 24.88 11.69 -2.16
C ARG A 107 25.98 11.14 -3.05
#